data_AF-D0GIC6-F1
#
_entry.id   AF-D0GIC6-F1
#
_cell.length_a   1.000
_cell.length_b   1.000
_cell.length_c   1.000
_cell.angle_alpha   90.00
_cell.angle_beta   90.00
_cell.angle_gamma   90.00
#
_symmetry.space_group_name_H-M   'P 1'
#
loop_
_entity.id
_entity.type
_entity.pdbx_description
1 polymer ?
#
loop_
_entity_poly.entity_id
_entity_poly.type
_entity_poly.pdbx_seq_one_letter_code
_entity_poly.pdbx_strand_id
1 'polypeptide(L)'
;RSGDVNNTKGIIKYLGRYLARSPIAEYKITDITDNEVTFFYNDLANDKQKTFITMPIQKFISQILIHVPPKNFKMVNRYGLYARHISNKLKRAVIPFKKNIVPNKFSFYQRQTFKTFGINPFYCPICNIRMIVWEFYHYLYPKPKRYY
;
A
#
# COMPACT_ATOMS: atom_id res chain seq x y z
N ARG A 1 33.75 17.21 3.95
CA ARG A 1 33.21 17.98 2.81
C ARG A 1 32.05 18.82 3.34
N SER A 2 32.35 20.08 3.64
CA SER A 2 31.50 21.01 4.38
C SER A 2 30.20 21.28 3.61
N GLY A 3 29.07 20.99 4.25
CA GLY A 3 27.73 21.21 3.71
C GLY A 3 27.32 22.66 3.92
N ASP A 4 27.90 23.55 3.13
CA ASP A 4 27.50 24.96 3.15
C ASP A 4 26.12 25.11 2.50
N VAL A 5 25.15 25.52 3.30
CA VAL A 5 23.72 25.52 2.96
C VAL A 5 23.35 26.68 2.01
N ASN A 6 24.32 27.55 1.69
CA ASN A 6 24.14 28.75 0.87
C ASN A 6 24.65 28.62 -0.57
N ASN A 7 25.11 27.43 -0.99
CA ASN A 7 25.49 27.22 -2.39
C ASN A 7 24.24 26.95 -3.24
N THR A 8 23.93 27.85 -4.18
CA THR A 8 22.81 27.75 -5.14
C THR A 8 22.76 26.39 -5.83
N LYS A 9 23.93 25.82 -6.17
CA LYS A 9 24.01 24.49 -6.79
C LYS A 9 23.59 23.36 -5.83
N GLY A 10 23.86 23.54 -4.53
CA GLY A 10 23.41 22.64 -3.47
C GLY A 10 21.90 22.70 -3.26
N ILE A 11 21.34 23.91 -3.28
CA ILE A 11 19.88 24.16 -3.17
C ILE A 11 19.15 23.56 -4.37
N ILE A 12 19.62 23.80 -5.60
CA ILE A 12 19.02 23.24 -6.83
C ILE A 12 19.10 21.71 -6.82
N LYS A 13 20.23 21.13 -6.43
CA LYS A 13 20.37 19.66 -6.34
C LYS A 13 19.49 19.05 -5.26
N TYR A 14 19.31 19.76 -4.15
CA TYR A 14 18.38 19.36 -3.08
C TYR A 14 16.94 19.42 -3.61
N LEU A 15 16.50 20.57 -4.12
CA LEU A 15 15.17 20.76 -4.70
C LEU A 15 14.88 19.72 -5.80
N GLY A 16 15.79 19.50 -6.75
CA GLY A 16 15.60 18.53 -7.83
C GLY A 16 15.33 17.09 -7.34
N ARG A 17 15.97 16.66 -6.24
CA ARG A 17 15.71 15.32 -5.64
C ARG A 17 14.33 15.21 -5.01
N TYR A 18 13.82 16.32 -4.46
CA TYR A 18 12.50 16.37 -3.82
C TYR A 18 11.38 16.62 -4.84
N LEU A 19 11.61 17.46 -5.85
CA LEU A 19 10.71 17.66 -6.99
C LEU A 19 10.50 16.34 -7.75
N ALA A 20 11.57 15.55 -7.96
CA ALA A 20 11.46 14.22 -8.59
C ALA A 20 10.63 13.20 -7.78
N ARG A 21 10.38 13.45 -6.49
CA ARG A 21 9.54 12.61 -5.60
C ARG A 21 8.42 13.42 -4.95
N SER A 22 7.96 14.46 -5.65
CA SER A 22 6.90 15.32 -5.17
C SER A 22 5.62 14.51 -4.88
N PRO A 23 4.83 14.90 -3.86
CA PRO A 23 3.51 14.30 -3.60
C PRO A 23 2.57 14.38 -4.81
N ILE A 24 2.81 15.36 -5.69
CA ILE A 24 2.12 15.51 -6.96
C ILE A 24 3.10 15.48 -8.12
N ALA A 25 2.78 14.71 -9.16
CA ALA A 25 3.58 14.65 -10.37
C ALA A 25 3.38 15.92 -11.21
N GLU A 26 4.43 16.40 -11.87
CA GLU A 26 4.40 17.64 -12.66
C GLU A 26 3.30 17.65 -13.72
N TYR A 27 3.13 16.55 -14.47
CA TYR A 27 2.09 16.44 -15.50
C TYR A 27 0.65 16.53 -14.95
N LYS A 28 0.47 16.47 -13.62
CA LYS A 28 -0.83 16.64 -12.98
C LYS A 28 -1.18 18.09 -12.72
N ILE A 29 -0.19 18.99 -12.73
CA ILE A 29 -0.40 20.43 -12.65
C ILE A 29 -0.76 20.90 -14.05
N THR A 30 -1.95 21.47 -14.20
CA THR A 30 -2.52 21.82 -15.50
C THR A 30 -2.42 23.31 -15.79
N ASP A 31 -2.44 24.15 -14.75
CA ASP A 31 -2.33 25.59 -14.90
C ASP A 31 -1.74 26.24 -13.64
N ILE A 32 -0.99 27.32 -13.83
CA ILE A 32 -0.39 28.12 -12.76
C ILE A 32 -0.57 29.60 -13.13
N THR A 33 -1.27 30.33 -12.27
CA THR A 33 -1.40 31.78 -12.34
C THR A 33 -0.62 32.43 -11.19
N ASP A 34 -0.61 33.76 -11.12
CA ASP A 34 0.07 34.49 -10.05
C ASP A 34 -0.48 34.17 -8.65
N ASN A 35 -1.77 33.80 -8.56
CA ASN A 35 -2.46 33.58 -7.28
C ASN A 35 -2.88 32.13 -7.04
N GLU A 36 -3.05 31.33 -8.09
CA GLU A 36 -3.68 30.00 -8.00
C GLU A 36 -2.96 28.94 -8.82
N VAL A 37 -3.09 27.69 -8.38
CA VAL A 37 -2.60 26.51 -9.07
C VAL A 37 -3.77 25.57 -9.31
N THR A 38 -3.88 25.07 -10.53
CA THR A 38 -4.84 24.03 -10.91
C THR A 38 -4.12 22.72 -11.15
N PHE A 39 -4.59 21.64 -10.54
CA PHE A 39 -4.06 20.30 -10.76
C PHE A 39 -5.17 19.25 -10.70
N PHE A 40 -4.90 18.04 -11.20
CA PHE A 40 -5.84 16.93 -11.13
C PHE A 40 -5.32 15.73 -10.33
N TYR A 41 -6.26 14.95 -9.78
CA TYR A 41 -6.00 13.64 -9.19
C TYR A 41 -7.04 12.63 -9.67
N ASN A 42 -6.74 11.34 -9.51
CA ASN A 42 -7.70 10.28 -9.81
C ASN A 42 -8.50 10.01 -8.54
N ASP A 43 -9.79 10.33 -8.58
CA ASP A 43 -10.67 10.20 -7.42
C ASP A 43 -11.02 8.74 -7.16
N LEU A 44 -10.41 8.16 -6.13
CA LEU A 44 -10.64 6.77 -5.76
C LEU A 44 -12.08 6.47 -5.32
N ALA A 45 -12.83 7.49 -4.86
CA ALA A 45 -14.23 7.34 -4.47
C ALA A 45 -15.18 7.43 -5.67
N ASN A 46 -14.78 8.12 -6.73
CA ASN A 46 -15.57 8.31 -7.95
C ASN A 46 -14.94 7.56 -9.14
N ASP A 47 -14.84 6.23 -9.04
CA ASP A 47 -14.36 5.33 -10.11
C ASP A 47 -13.02 5.71 -10.75
N LYS A 48 -12.12 6.33 -9.98
CA LYS A 48 -10.80 6.81 -10.45
C LYS A 48 -10.89 7.85 -11.57
N GLN A 49 -12.01 8.57 -11.66
CA GLN A 49 -12.17 9.67 -12.61
C GLN A 49 -11.17 10.80 -12.31
N LYS A 50 -10.79 11.55 -13.35
CA LYS A 50 -9.90 12.72 -13.20
C LYS A 50 -10.71 13.88 -12.64
N THR A 51 -10.37 14.31 -11.42
CA THR A 51 -10.97 15.46 -10.75
C THR A 51 -9.96 16.59 -10.66
N PHE A 52 -10.36 17.78 -11.09
CA PHE A 52 -9.53 18.99 -11.08
C PHE A 52 -9.82 19.82 -9.83
N ILE A 53 -8.76 20.39 -9.25
CA ILE A 53 -8.85 21.32 -8.14
C ILE A 53 -8.01 22.54 -8.46
N THR A 54 -8.60 23.72 -8.28
CA THR A 54 -7.91 25.00 -8.26
C THR A 54 -7.83 25.49 -6.82
N MET A 55 -6.66 25.99 -6.42
CA MET A 55 -6.48 26.54 -5.07
C MET A 55 -5.40 27.64 -5.05
N PRO A 56 -5.41 28.50 -4.01
CA PRO A 56 -4.37 29.51 -3.84
C PRO A 56 -2.96 28.92 -3.78
N ILE A 57 -2.00 29.58 -4.42
CA ILE A 57 -0.62 29.11 -4.54
C ILE A 57 0.05 28.92 -3.17
N GLN A 58 -0.25 29.78 -2.20
CA GLN A 58 0.27 29.68 -0.83
C GLN A 58 -0.24 28.41 -0.15
N LYS A 59 -1.51 28.06 -0.37
CA LYS A 59 -2.12 26.84 0.15
C LYS A 59 -1.46 25.62 -0.49
N PHE A 60 -1.30 25.62 -1.81
CA PHE A 60 -0.63 24.54 -2.53
C PHE A 60 0.81 24.31 -2.03
N ILE A 61 1.61 25.37 -1.89
CA ILE A 61 2.98 25.29 -1.37
C ILE A 61 2.99 24.74 0.06
N SER A 62 2.11 25.22 0.94
CA SER A 62 2.03 24.73 2.32
C SER A 62 1.73 23.22 2.39
N GLN A 63 0.88 22.71 1.50
CA GLN A 63 0.54 21.29 1.40
C GLN A 63 1.68 20.46 0.81
N ILE A 64 2.55 21.02 -0.02
CA ILE A 64 3.75 20.32 -0.48
C ILE A 64 4.79 20.27 0.64
N LEU A 65 4.96 21.37 1.38
CA LEU A 65 6.00 21.50 2.39
C LEU A 65 5.87 20.51 3.56
N ILE A 66 4.67 20.02 3.88
CA ILE A 66 4.50 18.97 4.92
C ILE A 66 5.23 17.66 4.57
N HIS A 67 5.48 17.42 3.27
CA HIS A 67 6.21 16.24 2.80
C HIS A 67 7.72 16.44 2.85
N VAL A 68 8.18 17.66 3.12
CA VAL A 68 9.59 17.98 3.31
C VAL A 68 9.91 17.85 4.81
N PRO A 69 10.73 16.87 5.23
CA PRO A 69 11.10 16.73 6.62
C PRO A 69 11.90 17.97 7.09
N PRO A 70 11.76 18.38 8.36
CA PRO A 70 12.48 19.53 8.89
C PRO A 70 13.99 19.34 8.79
N LYS A 71 14.73 20.45 8.73
CA LYS A 71 16.19 20.43 8.63
C LYS A 71 16.78 19.57 9.75
N ASN A 72 17.71 18.68 9.40
CA ASN A 72 18.36 17.71 10.29
C ASN A 72 17.46 16.58 10.82
N PHE A 73 16.21 16.45 10.35
CA PHE A 73 15.37 15.32 10.70
C PHE A 73 15.77 14.05 9.94
N LYS A 74 16.27 13.05 10.67
CA LYS A 74 16.61 11.74 10.10
C LYS A 74 15.36 10.85 10.11
N MET A 75 14.73 10.68 8.95
CA MET A 75 13.64 9.71 8.78
C MET A 75 14.17 8.28 8.96
N VAL A 76 13.63 7.53 9.92
CA VAL A 76 13.96 6.11 10.12
C VAL A 76 12.87 5.26 9.46
N ASN A 77 13.13 4.80 8.23
CA ASN A 77 12.15 4.00 7.46
C ASN A 77 11.89 2.60 8.05
N ARG A 78 12.81 2.08 8.87
CA ARG A 78 12.76 0.73 9.45
C ARG A 78 13.20 0.77 10.90
N TYR A 79 12.24 0.79 11.82
CA TYR A 79 12.47 0.83 13.27
C TYR A 79 11.67 -0.27 13.99
N GLY A 80 12.01 -0.50 15.27
CA GLY A 80 11.33 -1.49 16.10
C GLY A 80 11.35 -2.90 15.49
N LEU A 81 10.16 -3.46 15.27
CA LEU A 81 9.99 -4.80 14.69
C LEU A 81 10.30 -4.89 13.20
N TYR A 82 10.30 -3.75 12.49
CA TYR A 82 10.63 -3.69 11.06
C TYR A 82 12.09 -3.33 10.79
N ALA A 83 12.89 -3.15 11.85
CA ALA A 83 14.32 -2.88 11.74
C ALA A 83 15.04 -4.04 11.03
N ARG A 84 16.11 -3.73 10.27
CA ARG A 84 16.95 -4.75 9.64
C ARG A 84 17.57 -5.70 10.67
N HIS A 85 17.97 -5.15 11.82
CA HIS A 85 18.48 -5.91 12.95
C HIS A 85 17.59 -5.66 14.16
N ILE A 86 16.79 -6.65 14.53
CA ILE A 86 15.89 -6.61 15.68
C ILE A 86 16.64 -7.13 16.90
N SER A 87 16.54 -6.43 18.03
CA SER A 87 17.17 -6.87 19.29
C SER A 87 16.59 -8.19 19.79
N ASN A 88 17.38 -8.97 20.52
CA ASN A 88 16.91 -10.23 21.11
C ASN A 88 15.73 -10.02 22.07
N LYS A 89 15.69 -8.88 22.78
CA LYS A 89 14.56 -8.49 23.63
C LYS A 89 13.26 -8.37 22.82
N LEU A 90 13.29 -7.63 21.70
CA LEU A 90 12.13 -7.47 20.82
C LEU A 90 11.74 -8.79 20.14
N LYS A 91 12.71 -9.60 19.70
CA LYS A 91 12.43 -10.94 19.16
C LYS A 91 11.63 -11.79 20.15
N ARG A 92 12.04 -11.82 21.42
CA ARG A 92 11.32 -12.56 22.47
C ARG A 92 9.93 -11.99 22.73
N ALA A 93 9.78 -10.67 22.74
CA ALA A 93 8.50 -10.01 22.96
C ALA A 93 7.46 -10.32 21.85
N VAL A 94 7.90 -10.64 20.63
CA VAL A 94 7.00 -11.01 19.51
C VAL A 94 6.55 -12.47 19.56
N ILE A 95 7.32 -13.36 20.19
CA ILE A 95 7.00 -14.81 20.26
C ILE A 95 5.55 -15.08 20.70
N PRO A 96 5.01 -14.48 21.79
CA PRO A 96 3.62 -14.75 22.21
C PRO A 96 2.56 -14.26 21.21
N PHE A 97 2.87 -13.23 20.41
CA PHE A 97 1.97 -12.72 19.37
C PHE A 97 2.09 -13.44 18.03
N LYS A 98 3.16 -14.22 17.86
CA LYS A 98 3.34 -15.08 16.70
C LYS A 98 2.32 -16.20 16.84
N LYS A 99 1.11 -16.00 16.29
CA LYS A 99 0.15 -17.09 16.13
C LYS A 99 0.90 -18.23 15.46
N ASN A 100 0.94 -19.38 16.12
CA ASN A 100 1.22 -20.63 15.44
C ASN A 100 0.07 -20.81 14.46
N ILE A 101 0.23 -20.27 13.24
CA ILE A 101 -0.59 -20.65 12.12
C ILE A 101 -0.18 -22.09 11.85
N VAL A 102 -0.76 -23.01 12.61
CA VAL A 102 -0.77 -24.41 12.23
C VAL A 102 -1.47 -24.39 10.87
N PRO A 103 -0.79 -24.81 9.78
CA PRO A 103 -1.46 -24.91 8.51
C PRO A 103 -2.66 -25.82 8.73
N ASN A 104 -3.86 -25.25 8.64
CA ASN A 104 -5.07 -26.04 8.87
C ASN A 104 -5.08 -27.13 7.80
N LYS A 105 -5.30 -28.39 8.19
CA LYS A 105 -5.43 -29.51 7.25
C LYS A 105 -6.52 -29.23 6.21
N PHE A 106 -7.49 -28.38 6.56
CA PHE A 106 -8.56 -27.95 5.69
C PHE A 106 -8.34 -26.55 5.15
N SER A 107 -8.64 -26.36 3.86
CA SER A 107 -8.67 -25.03 3.24
C SER A 107 -9.74 -24.16 3.94
N PHE A 108 -9.61 -22.84 3.81
CA PHE A 108 -10.62 -21.90 4.30
C PHE A 108 -12.02 -22.29 3.79
N TYR A 109 -12.11 -22.68 2.52
CA TYR A 109 -13.37 -23.07 1.88
C TYR A 109 -14.00 -24.29 2.55
N GLN A 110 -13.24 -25.38 2.72
CA GLN A 110 -13.73 -26.59 3.40
C GLN A 110 -14.24 -26.28 4.81
N ARG A 111 -13.54 -25.42 5.55
CA ARG A 111 -13.94 -25.04 6.90
C ARG A 111 -15.25 -24.26 6.91
N GLN A 112 -15.42 -23.30 5.99
CA GLN A 112 -16.64 -22.52 5.94
C GLN A 112 -17.83 -23.37 5.49
N THR A 113 -17.67 -24.20 4.48
CA THR A 113 -18.74 -25.13 4.06
C THR A 113 -19.13 -26.08 5.19
N PHE A 114 -18.16 -26.62 5.92
CA PHE A 114 -18.45 -27.50 7.06
C PHE A 114 -19.17 -26.76 8.20
N LYS A 115 -18.77 -25.52 8.50
CA LYS A 115 -19.45 -24.72 9.54
C LYS A 115 -20.87 -24.33 9.16
N THR A 116 -21.11 -23.97 7.90
CA THR A 116 -22.41 -23.48 7.44
C THR A 116 -23.38 -24.63 7.13
N PHE A 117 -22.87 -25.72 6.55
CA PHE A 117 -23.70 -26.80 6.00
C PHE A 117 -23.43 -28.18 6.60
N GLY A 118 -22.43 -28.33 7.48
CA GLY A 118 -22.06 -29.63 8.07
C GLY A 118 -21.37 -30.60 7.10
N ILE A 119 -21.03 -30.15 5.89
CA ILE A 119 -20.55 -31.01 4.79
C ILE A 119 -19.16 -30.56 4.33
N ASN A 120 -18.28 -31.51 4.02
CA ASN A 120 -17.00 -31.23 3.34
C ASN A 120 -17.21 -31.28 1.82
N PRO A 121 -17.00 -30.18 1.07
CA PRO A 121 -17.31 -30.10 -0.36
C PRO A 121 -16.41 -30.96 -1.24
N PHE A 122 -15.35 -31.55 -0.69
CA PHE A 122 -14.45 -32.44 -1.41
C PHE A 122 -14.69 -33.92 -1.08
N TYR A 123 -15.80 -34.25 -0.43
CA TYR A 123 -16.23 -35.62 -0.16
C TYR A 123 -17.66 -35.81 -0.65
N CYS A 124 -17.92 -36.95 -1.29
CA CYS A 124 -19.26 -37.29 -1.73
C CYS A 124 -20.19 -37.48 -0.51
N PRO A 125 -21.37 -36.83 -0.44
CA PRO A 125 -22.28 -36.96 0.70
C PRO A 125 -22.90 -38.36 0.84
N ILE A 126 -22.82 -39.20 -0.20
CA ILE A 126 -23.42 -40.54 -0.21
C ILE A 126 -22.37 -41.61 0.15
N CYS A 127 -21.25 -41.65 -0.57
CA CYS A 127 -20.23 -42.71 -0.43
C CYS A 127 -18.98 -42.27 0.35
N ASN A 128 -18.87 -41.01 0.75
CA ASN A 128 -17.74 -40.43 1.50
C ASN A 128 -16.37 -40.64 0.81
N ILE A 129 -16.35 -40.74 -0.52
CA ILE A 129 -15.11 -40.80 -1.31
C ILE A 129 -14.65 -39.38 -1.63
N ARG A 130 -13.33 -39.15 -1.58
CA ARG A 130 -12.72 -37.86 -1.91
C ARG A 130 -12.94 -37.54 -3.40
N MET A 131 -13.52 -36.38 -3.66
CA MET A 131 -13.80 -35.88 -5.00
C MET A 131 -12.62 -35.06 -5.54
N ILE A 132 -12.42 -35.10 -6.85
CA ILE A 132 -11.45 -34.24 -7.55
C ILE A 132 -12.16 -32.94 -7.92
N VAL A 133 -11.52 -31.80 -7.63
CA VAL A 133 -12.04 -30.49 -8.06
C VAL A 133 -11.79 -30.34 -9.55
N TRP A 134 -12.86 -30.24 -10.34
CA TRP A 134 -12.76 -30.13 -11.79
C TRP A 134 -12.69 -28.68 -12.27
N GLU A 135 -13.59 -27.82 -11.77
CA GLU A 135 -13.54 -26.37 -11.97
C GLU A 135 -14.17 -25.61 -10.81
N PHE A 136 -13.73 -24.36 -10.61
CA PHE A 136 -14.41 -23.41 -9.74
C PHE A 136 -15.29 -22.51 -10.60
N TYR A 137 -16.59 -22.50 -10.34
CA TYR A 137 -17.56 -21.62 -11.00
C TYR A 137 -18.13 -20.63 -9.99
N HIS A 138 -18.23 -19.37 -10.38
CA HIS A 138 -18.91 -18.34 -9.61
C HIS A 138 -19.72 -17.45 -10.56
N TYR A 139 -21.00 -17.22 -10.25
CA TYR A 139 -21.91 -16.49 -11.14
C TYR A 139 -21.52 -15.02 -11.36
N LEU A 140 -20.86 -14.39 -10.36
CA LEU A 140 -20.38 -12.99 -10.46
C LEU A 140 -18.92 -12.83 -10.91
N TYR A 141 -18.12 -13.89 -10.87
CA TYR A 141 -16.67 -13.77 -11.10
C TYR A 141 -16.24 -14.66 -12.25
N PRO A 142 -15.42 -14.14 -13.20
CA PRO A 142 -14.93 -14.94 -14.31
C PRO A 142 -14.12 -16.13 -13.80
N LYS A 143 -14.07 -17.20 -14.61
CA LYS A 143 -13.32 -18.41 -14.28
C LYS A 143 -11.88 -18.03 -13.86
N PRO A 144 -11.40 -18.47 -12.68
CA PRO A 144 -10.05 -18.13 -12.25
C PRO A 144 -9.03 -18.68 -13.27
N LYS A 145 -8.05 -17.85 -13.64
CA LYS A 145 -6.99 -18.25 -14.57
C LYS A 145 -6.24 -19.45 -13.99
N ARG A 146 -6.10 -20.54 -14.78
CA ARG A 146 -5.26 -21.68 -14.44
C ARG A 146 -3.80 -21.22 -14.57
N TYR A 147 -3.15 -20.97 -13.44
CA TYR A 147 -1.69 -20.86 -13.38
C TYR A 147 -1.17 -22.29 -13.20
N TYR A 148 -0.64 -22.86 -14.29
CA TYR A 148 0.13 -24.10 -14.23
C TYR A 148 1.52 -23.80 -13.65
#